data_AF-A0A518I885-F1
#
_entry.id   AF-A0A518I885-F1
#
_cell.length_a   1.000
_cell.length_b   1.000
_cell.length_c   1.000
_cell.angle_alpha   90.00
_cell.angle_beta   90.00
_cell.angle_gamma   90.00
#
_symmetry.space_group_name_H-M   'P 1'
#
loop_
_entity.id
_entity.type
_entity.pdbx_description
1 polymer ?
#
loop_
_entity_poly.entity_id
_entity_poly.type
_entity_poly.pdbx_seq_one_letter_code
_entity_poly.pdbx_strand_id
1 'polypeptide(L)'
;MDGKEVLRIVDAIQRDKSIDKEIVFGGIEQAILSAARRHFGDDHELSVDIDRESGEPTVYCDSEKLAQDILGEILGRVAAQTAKQVMIQKIREAERDTVFDEYMEMQHQSVSGTVSRVEGGAVLINLGKIEGILPRGEQIPGESFRVGDRVRAIVLDVRKAGSRVKVILSRTHPDMVRRLFELEIPEVADRIIDVRSLAREAGYRSKVAVSCIDSSIDCVGACVGMRGARIKNIVDELAGERIDIVRWNDSLQVLVPNSLQPAEVEDVILCPMLGRVIVLVRDDQLPLAIGRKGQNVRLASKLVGWDIEVMTQTELDEQLDKTVEAFSSIPGVSEELAESLVSQGFFSYYDLSVIEPDQLAELGGLTAEQCEQIVDVADQESERVEAEEEAMRAAKKNQPAGSVAKPETPVQEPASQVEEAAVTEEVAVEEEAASVEEEAVAEEASQPEAVASEEEVPAAVVDSEVETGSDDATGSGEEPVNVDNAAEESTEKQE
;
A
#
# COMPACT_ATOMS: atom_id res chain seq x y z
N MET A 1 -46.22 -13.44 25.53
CA MET A 1 -44.85 -13.37 26.09
C MET A 1 -44.94 -13.02 27.57
N ASP A 2 -44.15 -13.63 28.46
CA ASP A 2 -44.05 -13.23 29.88
C ASP A 2 -43.06 -12.06 29.98
N GLY A 3 -43.41 -10.96 30.67
CA GLY A 3 -42.49 -9.83 30.86
C GLY A 3 -41.19 -10.23 31.56
N LYS A 4 -41.25 -11.23 32.46
CA LYS A 4 -40.07 -11.80 33.12
C LYS A 4 -39.16 -12.60 32.17
N GLU A 5 -39.68 -13.03 31.03
CA GLU A 5 -38.88 -13.64 29.96
C GLU A 5 -38.15 -12.55 29.15
N VAL A 6 -38.83 -11.43 28.84
CA VAL A 6 -38.22 -10.24 28.21
C VAL A 6 -37.05 -9.72 29.05
N LEU A 7 -37.28 -9.46 30.35
CA LEU A 7 -36.25 -8.95 31.26
C LEU A 7 -35.03 -9.87 31.34
N ARG A 8 -35.23 -11.20 31.45
CA ARG A 8 -34.14 -12.18 31.45
C ARG A 8 -33.32 -12.18 30.16
N ILE A 9 -33.96 -11.97 29.01
CA ILE A 9 -33.28 -11.88 27.72
C ILE A 9 -32.43 -10.59 27.69
N VAL A 10 -32.99 -9.46 28.09
CA VAL A 10 -32.28 -8.16 28.16
C VAL A 10 -31.07 -8.22 29.12
N ASP A 11 -31.27 -8.75 30.33
CA ASP A 11 -30.19 -8.88 31.33
C ASP A 11 -29.06 -9.80 30.86
N ALA A 12 -29.38 -10.91 30.18
CA ALA A 12 -28.38 -11.80 29.61
C ALA A 12 -27.56 -11.12 28.49
N ILE A 13 -28.21 -10.36 27.61
CA ILE A 13 -27.53 -9.63 26.52
C ILE A 13 -26.58 -8.57 27.08
N GLN A 14 -27.03 -7.78 28.06
CA GLN A 14 -26.17 -6.77 28.70
C GLN A 14 -24.97 -7.42 29.38
N ARG A 15 -25.18 -8.55 30.08
CA ARG A 15 -24.12 -9.26 30.81
C ARG A 15 -23.09 -9.92 29.90
N ASP A 16 -23.52 -10.57 28.82
CA ASP A 16 -22.64 -11.37 27.96
C ASP A 16 -21.93 -10.54 26.87
N LYS A 17 -22.45 -9.35 26.55
CA LYS A 17 -21.99 -8.53 25.41
C LYS A 17 -21.84 -7.03 25.67
N SER A 18 -22.13 -6.54 26.88
CA SER A 18 -22.05 -5.11 27.25
C SER A 18 -22.90 -4.16 26.37
N ILE A 19 -23.96 -4.68 25.74
CA ILE A 19 -24.90 -3.90 24.93
C ILE A 19 -25.89 -3.22 25.87
N ASP A 20 -26.19 -1.94 25.65
CA ASP A 20 -27.15 -1.20 26.46
C ASP A 20 -28.57 -1.80 26.38
N LYS A 21 -29.28 -1.81 27.52
CA LYS A 21 -30.64 -2.35 27.62
C LYS A 21 -31.61 -1.66 26.65
N GLU A 22 -31.50 -0.36 26.45
CA GLU A 22 -32.37 0.44 25.60
C GLU A 22 -32.34 -0.05 24.14
N ILE A 23 -31.13 -0.35 23.65
CA ILE A 23 -30.89 -0.87 22.28
C ILE A 23 -31.55 -2.26 22.11
N VAL A 24 -31.63 -3.05 23.18
CA VAL A 24 -32.30 -4.35 23.17
C VAL A 24 -33.82 -4.18 23.22
N PHE A 25 -34.35 -3.37 24.15
CA PHE A 25 -35.80 -3.12 24.27
C PHE A 25 -36.38 -2.56 22.97
N GLY A 26 -35.79 -1.50 22.40
CA GLY A 26 -36.19 -0.94 21.12
C GLY A 26 -36.11 -1.95 19.97
N GLY A 27 -35.20 -2.93 20.05
CA GLY A 27 -35.16 -4.06 19.13
C GLY A 27 -36.33 -5.03 19.28
N ILE A 28 -36.78 -5.31 20.51
CA ILE A 28 -37.93 -6.18 20.79
C ILE A 28 -39.24 -5.44 20.45
N GLU A 29 -39.33 -4.14 20.67
CA GLU A 29 -40.44 -3.28 20.21
C GLU A 29 -40.58 -3.33 18.68
N GLN A 30 -39.49 -3.13 17.93
CA GLN A 30 -39.44 -3.29 16.47
C GLN A 30 -39.84 -4.71 16.01
N ALA A 31 -39.42 -5.75 16.74
CA ALA A 31 -39.79 -7.14 16.47
C ALA A 31 -41.30 -7.40 16.61
N ILE A 32 -41.91 -6.86 17.67
CA ILE A 32 -43.35 -6.97 17.94
C ILE A 32 -44.15 -6.11 16.95
N LEU A 33 -43.68 -4.91 16.62
CA LEU A 33 -44.30 -4.02 15.63
C LEU A 33 -44.36 -4.68 14.24
N SER A 34 -43.28 -5.36 13.83
CA SER A 34 -43.24 -6.13 12.59
C SER A 34 -44.20 -7.34 12.63
N ALA A 35 -44.38 -7.98 13.78
CA ALA A 35 -45.38 -9.04 13.94
C ALA A 35 -46.83 -8.50 13.86
N ALA A 36 -47.10 -7.34 14.48
CA ALA A 36 -48.41 -6.69 14.47
C ALA A 36 -48.82 -6.23 13.05
N ARG A 37 -47.92 -5.60 12.28
CA ARG A 37 -48.19 -5.22 10.87
C ARG A 37 -48.57 -6.41 10.00
N ARG A 38 -47.94 -7.57 10.22
CA ARG A 38 -48.29 -8.82 9.50
C ARG A 38 -49.62 -9.44 9.93
N HIS A 39 -50.25 -8.93 10.99
CA HIS A 39 -51.54 -9.38 11.49
C HIS A 39 -52.69 -8.43 11.10
N PHE A 40 -52.48 -7.11 11.21
CA PHE A 40 -53.49 -6.09 10.91
C PHE A 40 -53.40 -5.49 9.50
N GLY A 41 -52.24 -5.59 8.84
CA GLY A 41 -51.94 -4.89 7.59
C GLY A 41 -51.15 -3.60 7.81
N ASP A 42 -50.74 -2.97 6.71
CA ASP A 42 -49.99 -1.71 6.72
C ASP A 42 -50.90 -0.45 6.70
N ASP A 43 -52.23 -0.63 6.66
CA ASP A 43 -53.23 0.45 6.65
C ASP A 43 -53.53 1.06 8.03
N HIS A 44 -52.96 0.51 9.11
CA HIS A 44 -53.21 0.90 10.51
C HIS A 44 -51.99 1.56 11.17
N GLU A 45 -52.22 2.58 12.01
CA GLU A 45 -51.15 3.21 12.79
C GLU A 45 -50.81 2.38 14.03
N LEU A 46 -49.78 1.54 13.89
CA LEU A 46 -49.30 0.64 14.92
C LEU A 46 -48.07 1.20 15.66
N SER A 47 -48.12 1.17 16.99
CA SER A 47 -46.97 1.45 17.87
C SER A 47 -46.84 0.42 18.97
N VAL A 48 -45.62 0.26 19.51
CA VAL A 48 -45.28 -0.71 20.55
C VAL A 48 -44.41 -0.03 21.59
N ASP A 49 -44.68 -0.33 22.85
CA ASP A 49 -44.00 0.15 24.05
C ASP A 49 -43.77 -1.05 24.97
N ILE A 50 -42.58 -1.18 25.57
CA ILE A 50 -42.31 -2.21 26.57
C ILE A 50 -42.00 -1.53 27.89
N ASP A 51 -42.77 -1.85 28.93
CA ASP A 51 -42.48 -1.36 30.28
C ASP A 51 -41.14 -1.94 30.79
N ARG A 52 -40.28 -1.07 31.32
CA ARG A 52 -38.86 -1.40 31.56
C ARG A 52 -38.59 -2.00 32.95
N GLU A 53 -39.57 -2.00 33.86
CA GLU A 53 -39.48 -2.63 35.19
C GLU A 53 -40.17 -4.01 35.24
N SER A 54 -41.27 -4.19 34.49
CA SER A 54 -42.05 -5.42 34.39
C SER A 54 -41.73 -6.26 33.16
N GLY A 55 -41.24 -5.64 32.09
CA GLY A 55 -41.04 -6.25 30.77
C GLY A 55 -42.32 -6.46 29.97
N GLU A 56 -43.47 -5.93 30.41
CA GLU A 56 -44.75 -6.15 29.72
C GLU A 56 -44.88 -5.29 28.44
N PRO A 57 -45.03 -5.91 27.27
CA PRO A 57 -45.29 -5.20 26.02
C PRO A 57 -46.73 -4.70 25.93
N THR A 58 -46.91 -3.43 25.57
CA THR A 58 -48.18 -2.86 25.12
C THR A 58 -48.10 -2.57 23.62
N VAL A 59 -49.18 -2.86 22.89
CA VAL A 59 -49.32 -2.53 21.47
C VAL A 59 -50.57 -1.67 21.30
N TYR A 60 -50.43 -0.58 20.56
CA TYR A 60 -51.50 0.32 20.18
C TYR A 60 -51.78 0.19 18.68
N CYS A 61 -53.05 0.30 18.30
CA CYS A 61 -53.54 0.31 16.93
C CYS A 61 -54.51 1.48 16.79
N ASP A 62 -54.21 2.42 15.89
CA ASP A 62 -54.98 3.66 15.67
C ASP A 62 -55.23 4.43 16.99
N SER A 63 -54.21 4.48 17.85
CA SER A 63 -54.23 4.99 19.24
C SER A 63 -55.05 4.20 20.27
N GLU A 64 -55.75 3.12 19.91
CA GLU A 64 -56.40 2.22 20.88
C GLU A 64 -55.47 1.11 21.38
N LYS A 65 -55.46 0.83 22.69
CA LYS A 65 -54.66 -0.27 23.28
C LYS A 65 -55.30 -1.62 22.97
N LEU A 66 -54.56 -2.53 22.35
CA LEU A 66 -55.06 -3.87 22.02
C LEU A 66 -55.37 -4.70 23.28
N ALA A 67 -56.44 -5.50 23.20
CA ALA A 67 -56.85 -6.42 24.24
C ALA A 67 -55.82 -7.54 24.46
N GLN A 68 -55.67 -7.97 25.72
CA GLN A 68 -54.60 -8.88 26.15
C GLN A 68 -54.67 -10.26 25.48
N ASP A 69 -55.86 -10.72 25.07
CA ASP A 69 -56.05 -11.98 24.33
C ASP A 69 -55.52 -11.90 22.89
N ILE A 70 -55.89 -10.85 22.15
CA ILE A 70 -55.42 -10.58 20.77
C ILE A 70 -53.90 -10.40 20.78
N LEU A 71 -53.40 -9.65 21.78
CA LEU A 71 -51.99 -9.48 22.04
C LEU A 71 -51.31 -10.83 22.35
N GLY A 72 -51.99 -11.74 23.05
CA GLY A 72 -51.52 -13.10 23.33
C GLY A 72 -51.35 -13.97 22.08
N GLU A 73 -52.25 -13.86 21.10
CA GLU A 73 -52.14 -14.57 19.82
C GLU A 73 -50.95 -14.06 18.99
N ILE A 74 -50.79 -12.73 18.88
CA ILE A 74 -49.66 -12.08 18.19
C ILE A 74 -48.33 -12.38 18.91
N LEU A 75 -48.32 -12.31 20.24
CA LEU A 75 -47.15 -12.58 21.10
C LEU A 75 -46.98 -14.04 21.52
N GLY A 76 -47.56 -14.97 20.75
CA GLY A 76 -47.38 -16.41 20.92
C GLY A 76 -46.00 -16.87 20.45
N ARG A 77 -45.96 -17.89 19.58
CA ARG A 77 -44.70 -18.45 19.06
C ARG A 77 -43.85 -17.42 18.28
N VAL A 78 -44.49 -16.39 17.72
CA VAL A 78 -43.85 -15.37 16.89
C VAL A 78 -42.95 -14.46 17.73
N ALA A 79 -43.45 -13.83 18.80
CA ALA A 79 -42.67 -12.85 19.56
C ALA A 79 -41.36 -13.42 20.13
N ALA A 80 -41.37 -14.64 20.69
CA ALA A 80 -40.14 -15.26 21.17
C ALA A 80 -39.11 -15.53 20.06
N GLN A 81 -39.56 -15.87 18.84
CA GLN A 81 -38.66 -16.05 17.70
C GLN A 81 -38.17 -14.71 17.12
N THR A 82 -39.03 -13.70 16.99
CA THR A 82 -38.65 -12.40 16.43
C THR A 82 -37.80 -11.58 17.41
N ALA A 83 -38.08 -11.63 18.72
CA ALA A 83 -37.22 -11.06 19.76
C ALA A 83 -35.84 -11.71 19.75
N LYS A 84 -35.75 -13.04 19.65
CA LYS A 84 -34.47 -13.76 19.46
C LYS A 84 -33.77 -13.36 18.16
N GLN A 85 -34.51 -13.13 17.08
CA GLN A 85 -33.94 -12.70 15.79
C GLN A 85 -33.36 -11.28 15.88
N VAL A 86 -34.06 -10.33 16.50
CA VAL A 86 -33.54 -8.96 16.66
C VAL A 86 -32.44 -8.89 17.73
N MET A 87 -32.49 -9.71 18.79
CA MET A 87 -31.34 -9.96 19.68
C MET A 87 -30.10 -10.39 18.89
N ILE A 88 -30.22 -11.41 18.04
CA ILE A 88 -29.11 -11.88 17.20
C ILE A 88 -28.65 -10.80 16.21
N GLN A 89 -29.57 -9.98 15.68
CA GLN A 89 -29.21 -8.85 14.83
C GLN A 89 -28.47 -7.75 15.61
N LYS A 90 -28.93 -7.35 16.81
CA LYS A 90 -28.27 -6.33 17.63
C LYS A 90 -26.92 -6.77 18.18
N ILE A 91 -26.78 -8.04 18.53
CA ILE A 91 -25.46 -8.63 18.85
C ILE A 91 -24.52 -8.51 17.64
N ARG A 92 -24.98 -8.85 16.43
CA ARG A 92 -24.16 -8.70 15.20
C ARG A 92 -23.89 -7.26 14.80
N GLU A 93 -24.80 -6.32 15.08
CA GLU A 93 -24.58 -4.89 14.85
C GLU A 93 -23.51 -4.34 15.80
N ALA A 94 -23.58 -4.69 17.09
CA ALA A 94 -22.54 -4.32 18.06
C ALA A 94 -21.18 -4.98 17.75
N GLU A 95 -21.16 -6.29 17.49
CA GLU A 95 -19.93 -7.02 17.08
C GLU A 95 -19.34 -6.46 15.78
N ARG A 96 -20.18 -6.08 14.81
CA ARG A 96 -19.75 -5.37 13.59
C ARG A 96 -19.11 -4.03 13.94
N ASP A 97 -19.70 -3.26 14.85
CA ASP A 97 -19.21 -1.92 15.12
C ASP A 97 -17.86 -1.97 15.84
N THR A 98 -17.71 -2.78 16.90
CA THR A 98 -16.41 -3.02 17.55
C THR A 98 -15.33 -3.51 16.57
N VAL A 99 -15.66 -4.44 15.67
CA VAL A 99 -14.71 -4.96 14.67
C VAL A 99 -14.42 -3.93 13.57
N PHE A 100 -15.38 -3.07 13.23
CA PHE A 100 -15.12 -1.99 12.26
C PHE A 100 -14.12 -0.99 12.85
N ASP A 101 -14.33 -0.56 14.09
CA ASP A 101 -13.46 0.39 14.77
C ASP A 101 -12.03 -0.19 14.90
N GLU A 102 -11.92 -1.45 15.36
CA GLU A 102 -10.66 -2.21 15.45
C GLU A 102 -9.89 -2.26 14.11
N TYR A 103 -10.55 -2.61 13.01
CA TYR A 103 -9.85 -2.71 11.71
C TYR A 103 -9.66 -1.35 11.01
N MET A 104 -10.45 -0.32 11.36
CA MET A 104 -10.27 1.03 10.84
C MET A 104 -9.00 1.67 11.40
N GLU A 105 -8.69 1.46 12.69
CA GLU A 105 -7.39 1.84 13.27
C GLU A 105 -6.20 1.08 12.62
N MET A 106 -6.45 -0.12 12.10
CA MET A 106 -5.46 -0.92 11.38
C MET A 106 -5.30 -0.57 9.88
N GLN A 107 -5.94 0.49 9.37
CA GLN A 107 -5.75 0.89 7.96
C GLN A 107 -4.28 1.21 7.66
N HIS A 108 -3.78 0.75 6.52
CA HIS A 108 -2.36 0.79 6.12
C HIS A 108 -1.40 0.02 7.05
N GLN A 109 -1.91 -0.88 7.91
CA GLN A 109 -1.14 -1.86 8.66
C GLN A 109 -1.21 -3.25 8.00
N SER A 110 -0.18 -4.07 8.21
CA SER A 110 -0.15 -5.45 7.71
C SER A 110 -0.84 -6.42 8.68
N VAL A 111 -1.89 -7.08 8.20
CA VAL A 111 -2.52 -8.23 8.87
C VAL A 111 -2.01 -9.55 8.25
N SER A 112 -2.12 -10.64 8.99
CA SER A 112 -1.73 -11.98 8.53
C SER A 112 -2.81 -13.00 8.88
N GLY A 113 -3.18 -13.85 7.93
CA GLY A 113 -4.26 -14.84 8.09
C GLY A 113 -4.02 -16.11 7.29
N THR A 114 -5.07 -16.93 7.17
CA THR A 114 -5.08 -18.13 6.31
C THR A 114 -6.14 -18.01 5.22
N VAL A 115 -5.84 -18.44 3.99
CA VAL A 115 -6.83 -18.47 2.90
C VAL A 115 -7.94 -19.46 3.25
N SER A 116 -9.18 -18.97 3.40
CA SER A 116 -10.36 -19.81 3.65
C SER A 116 -10.94 -20.39 2.35
N ARG A 117 -10.98 -19.57 1.29
CA ARG A 117 -11.55 -19.92 -0.03
C ARG A 117 -11.13 -18.91 -1.10
N VAL A 118 -11.23 -19.32 -2.37
CA VAL A 118 -10.97 -18.47 -3.55
C VAL A 118 -12.20 -18.53 -4.44
N GLU A 119 -12.86 -17.38 -4.64
CA GLU A 119 -14.17 -17.28 -5.31
C GLU A 119 -14.15 -16.12 -6.31
N GLY A 120 -14.50 -16.39 -7.58
CA GLY A 120 -14.54 -15.36 -8.63
C GLY A 120 -13.21 -14.66 -8.93
N GLY A 121 -12.08 -15.19 -8.45
CA GLY A 121 -10.78 -14.54 -8.48
C GLY A 121 -10.50 -13.59 -7.31
N ALA A 122 -11.42 -13.43 -6.36
CA ALA A 122 -11.12 -12.86 -5.05
C ALA A 122 -10.68 -13.96 -4.07
N VAL A 123 -9.73 -13.64 -3.20
CA VAL A 123 -9.24 -14.54 -2.15
C VAL A 123 -9.84 -14.08 -0.83
N LEU A 124 -10.46 -15.00 -0.09
CA LEU A 124 -10.94 -14.73 1.26
C LEU A 124 -9.95 -15.30 2.28
N ILE A 125 -9.62 -14.47 3.26
CA ILE A 125 -8.56 -14.70 4.23
C ILE A 125 -9.16 -14.61 5.63
N ASN A 126 -9.09 -15.70 6.38
CA ASN A 126 -9.48 -15.75 7.78
C ASN A 126 -8.46 -15.00 8.64
N LEU A 127 -8.90 -13.92 9.29
CA LEU A 127 -8.13 -13.07 10.20
C LEU A 127 -8.43 -13.42 11.68
N GLY A 128 -8.96 -14.61 11.95
CA GLY A 128 -9.34 -15.11 13.28
C GLY A 128 -10.74 -14.67 13.69
N LYS A 129 -10.99 -13.36 13.80
CA LYS A 129 -12.31 -12.79 14.14
C LYS A 129 -13.28 -12.76 12.95
N ILE A 130 -12.76 -12.51 11.74
CA ILE A 130 -13.54 -12.28 10.51
C ILE A 130 -12.84 -12.80 9.25
N GLU A 131 -13.57 -12.90 8.14
CA GLU A 131 -12.98 -13.01 6.79
C GLU A 131 -12.67 -11.61 6.23
N GLY A 132 -11.41 -11.33 5.92
CA GLY A 132 -11.00 -10.26 5.01
C GLY A 132 -11.06 -10.72 3.54
N ILE A 133 -11.16 -9.77 2.61
CA ILE A 133 -11.27 -10.06 1.17
C ILE A 133 -10.14 -9.35 0.42
N LEU A 134 -9.31 -10.12 -0.27
CA LEU A 134 -8.24 -9.67 -1.17
C LEU A 134 -8.74 -9.79 -2.63
N PRO A 135 -9.31 -8.71 -3.22
CA PRO A 135 -9.87 -8.76 -4.56
C PRO A 135 -8.79 -8.81 -5.66
N ARG A 136 -9.15 -9.24 -6.87
CA ARG A 136 -8.19 -9.51 -7.96
C ARG A 136 -7.31 -8.32 -8.36
N GLY A 137 -7.80 -7.09 -8.25
CA GLY A 137 -7.01 -5.88 -8.54
C GLY A 137 -5.93 -5.57 -7.49
N GLU A 138 -6.06 -6.16 -6.30
CA GLU A 138 -5.19 -5.92 -5.14
C GLU A 138 -4.25 -7.10 -4.84
N GLN A 139 -4.25 -8.13 -5.70
CA GLN A 139 -3.33 -9.27 -5.68
C GLN A 139 -2.11 -8.95 -6.55
N ILE A 140 -0.92 -9.44 -6.18
CA ILE A 140 0.28 -9.20 -7.01
C ILE A 140 0.16 -10.04 -8.30
N PRO A 141 0.41 -9.46 -9.49
CA PRO A 141 0.28 -10.18 -10.76
C PRO A 141 1.17 -11.43 -10.83
N GLY A 142 0.54 -12.61 -10.90
CA GLY A 142 1.23 -13.90 -10.98
C GLY A 142 1.13 -14.75 -9.71
N GLU A 143 0.67 -14.20 -8.58
CA GLU A 143 0.44 -14.98 -7.36
C GLU A 143 -0.63 -16.07 -7.55
N SER A 144 -0.42 -17.22 -6.90
CA SER A 144 -1.39 -18.31 -6.83
C SER A 144 -1.69 -18.65 -5.36
N PHE A 145 -2.95 -18.54 -4.96
CA PHE A 145 -3.40 -18.82 -3.60
C PHE A 145 -4.18 -20.13 -3.53
N ARG A 146 -3.90 -20.94 -2.52
CA ARG A 146 -4.56 -22.22 -2.21
C ARG A 146 -5.20 -22.14 -0.83
N VAL A 147 -6.24 -22.94 -0.60
CA VAL A 147 -6.92 -23.01 0.70
C VAL A 147 -5.97 -23.57 1.75
N GLY A 148 -5.83 -22.85 2.88
CA GLY A 148 -4.88 -23.16 3.94
C GLY A 148 -3.58 -22.33 3.90
N ASP A 149 -3.24 -21.70 2.78
CA ASP A 149 -2.02 -20.90 2.66
C ASP A 149 -2.02 -19.74 3.66
N ARG A 150 -0.85 -19.45 4.25
CA ARG A 150 -0.63 -18.28 5.10
C ARG A 150 -0.35 -17.08 4.20
N VAL A 151 -1.08 -15.98 4.41
CA VAL A 151 -0.98 -14.77 3.59
C VAL A 151 -0.94 -13.54 4.48
N ARG A 152 0.03 -12.65 4.22
CA ARG A 152 0.10 -11.30 4.76
C ARG A 152 -0.48 -10.31 3.75
N ALA A 153 -1.19 -9.28 4.20
CA ALA A 153 -1.72 -8.22 3.36
C ALA A 153 -1.93 -6.94 4.17
N ILE A 154 -1.92 -5.79 3.51
CA ILE A 154 -2.31 -4.50 4.08
C ILE A 154 -3.83 -4.42 4.19
N VAL A 155 -4.35 -3.85 5.28
CA VAL A 155 -5.75 -3.38 5.34
C VAL A 155 -5.86 -2.11 4.51
N LEU A 156 -6.50 -2.22 3.35
CA LEU A 156 -6.67 -1.10 2.41
C LEU A 156 -7.86 -0.22 2.81
N ASP A 157 -8.98 -0.85 3.17
CA ASP A 157 -10.28 -0.18 3.35
C ASP A 157 -11.21 -1.08 4.19
N VAL A 158 -12.08 -0.48 5.01
CA VAL A 158 -12.96 -1.18 5.94
C VAL A 158 -14.36 -0.58 5.84
N ARG A 159 -15.36 -1.41 5.51
CA ARG A 159 -16.74 -0.94 5.26
C ARG A 159 -17.77 -1.72 6.07
N LYS A 160 -18.76 -1.03 6.65
CA LYS A 160 -19.95 -1.66 7.24
C LYS A 160 -20.88 -2.14 6.12
N ALA A 161 -21.20 -3.43 6.11
CA ALA A 161 -21.99 -4.10 5.06
C ALA A 161 -23.18 -4.83 5.71
N GLY A 162 -24.24 -4.09 6.03
CA GLY A 162 -25.37 -4.59 6.81
C GLY A 162 -24.93 -4.95 8.24
N SER A 163 -25.14 -6.21 8.65
CA SER A 163 -24.72 -6.76 9.95
C SER A 163 -23.36 -7.47 9.91
N ARG A 164 -22.46 -7.06 9.00
CA ARG A 164 -21.07 -7.54 8.91
C ARG A 164 -20.11 -6.40 8.58
N VAL A 165 -18.84 -6.58 8.91
CA VAL A 165 -17.74 -5.76 8.39
C VAL A 165 -17.19 -6.42 7.13
N LYS A 166 -16.83 -5.62 6.12
CA LYS A 166 -16.03 -6.03 4.98
C LYS A 166 -14.67 -5.34 5.08
N VAL A 167 -13.66 -6.07 5.50
CA VAL A 167 -12.26 -5.65 5.41
C VAL A 167 -11.74 -5.99 4.02
N ILE A 168 -11.27 -4.97 3.30
CA ILE A 168 -10.62 -5.09 1.99
C ILE A 168 -9.12 -5.10 2.21
N LEU A 169 -8.46 -6.10 1.66
CA LEU A 169 -7.03 -6.35 1.81
C LEU A 169 -6.29 -6.07 0.50
N SER A 170 -5.02 -5.70 0.60
CA SER A 170 -4.13 -5.48 -0.56
C SER A 170 -2.73 -6.03 -0.35
N ARG A 171 -2.17 -6.63 -1.40
CA ARG A 171 -0.73 -6.97 -1.52
C ARG A 171 -0.04 -6.09 -2.57
N THR A 172 -0.77 -5.30 -3.34
CA THR A 172 -0.23 -4.33 -4.32
C THR A 172 0.08 -2.95 -3.71
N HIS A 173 -0.54 -2.57 -2.59
CA HIS A 173 -0.33 -1.27 -1.96
C HIS A 173 1.17 -1.02 -1.61
N PRO A 174 1.72 0.21 -1.76
CA PRO A 174 3.11 0.53 -1.42
C PRO A 174 3.50 0.14 0.01
N ASP A 175 2.60 0.31 0.98
CA ASP A 175 2.89 -0.02 2.39
C ASP A 175 3.14 -1.51 2.64
N MET A 176 2.76 -2.42 1.73
CA MET A 176 3.14 -3.83 1.87
C MET A 176 4.67 -3.96 1.92
N VAL A 177 5.39 -3.19 1.10
CA VAL A 177 6.87 -3.17 1.13
C VAL A 177 7.35 -2.50 2.43
N ARG A 178 6.73 -1.37 2.84
CA ARG A 178 7.08 -0.66 4.08
C ARG A 178 6.97 -1.56 5.32
N ARG A 179 5.85 -2.27 5.50
CA ARG A 179 5.63 -3.19 6.64
C ARG A 179 6.52 -4.44 6.58
N LEU A 180 6.97 -4.87 5.40
CA LEU A 180 7.97 -5.92 5.30
C LEU A 180 9.38 -5.42 5.66
N PHE A 181 9.75 -4.19 5.29
CA PHE A 181 11.00 -3.56 5.75
C PHE A 181 11.02 -3.43 7.28
N GLU A 182 9.94 -2.92 7.87
CA GLU A 182 9.76 -2.80 9.33
C GLU A 182 9.81 -4.16 10.07
N LEU A 183 9.52 -5.28 9.40
CA LEU A 183 9.50 -6.61 10.01
C LEU A 183 10.80 -7.41 9.81
N GLU A 184 11.50 -7.21 8.69
CA GLU A 184 12.72 -7.93 8.32
C GLU A 184 14.01 -7.20 8.72
N ILE A 185 13.95 -5.88 8.92
CA ILE A 185 15.12 -5.02 9.19
C ILE A 185 14.91 -4.33 10.55
N PRO A 186 15.49 -4.86 11.66
CA PRO A 186 15.38 -4.26 12.99
C PRO A 186 15.79 -2.79 13.05
N GLU A 187 16.77 -2.37 12.25
CA GLU A 187 17.20 -0.97 12.15
C GLU A 187 16.09 -0.02 11.65
N VAL A 188 15.10 -0.53 10.91
CA VAL A 188 13.89 0.22 10.51
C VAL A 188 12.82 0.15 11.61
N ALA A 189 12.64 -1.01 12.27
CA ALA A 189 11.73 -1.16 13.41
C ALA A 189 12.08 -0.24 14.58
N ASP A 190 13.37 -0.18 14.94
CA ASP A 190 13.95 0.65 15.99
C ASP A 190 14.09 2.14 15.59
N ARG A 191 13.68 2.50 14.37
CA ARG A 191 13.73 3.86 13.79
C ARG A 191 15.14 4.47 13.73
N ILE A 192 16.15 3.62 13.54
CA ILE A 192 17.52 4.03 13.21
C ILE A 192 17.59 4.43 11.73
N ILE A 193 16.83 3.73 10.87
CA ILE A 193 16.72 3.97 9.42
C ILE A 193 15.27 4.33 9.07
N ASP A 194 15.07 5.53 8.55
CA ASP A 194 13.78 5.97 8.00
C ASP A 194 13.63 5.52 6.53
N VAL A 195 12.48 4.91 6.21
CA VAL A 195 12.02 4.71 4.82
C VAL A 195 11.31 6.00 4.36
N ARG A 196 12.09 6.92 3.78
CA ARG A 196 11.66 8.29 3.42
C ARG A 196 10.65 8.29 2.28
N SER A 197 10.95 7.60 1.18
CA SER A 197 10.10 7.52 -0.01
C SER A 197 10.08 6.12 -0.59
N LEU A 198 8.98 5.76 -1.26
CA LEU A 198 8.79 4.43 -1.85
C LEU A 198 7.92 4.51 -3.12
N ALA A 199 8.48 4.05 -4.25
CA ALA A 199 7.78 3.95 -5.52
C ALA A 199 7.64 2.48 -5.92
N ARG A 200 6.43 2.04 -6.30
CA ARG A 200 6.11 0.62 -6.54
C ARG A 200 5.35 0.38 -7.84
N GLU A 201 5.81 -0.62 -8.60
CA GLU A 201 5.04 -1.36 -9.61
C GLU A 201 4.96 -2.82 -9.15
N ALA A 202 3.87 -3.15 -8.45
CA ALA A 202 3.73 -4.40 -7.69
C ALA A 202 3.91 -5.66 -8.55
N GLY A 203 4.72 -6.60 -8.08
CA GLY A 203 5.11 -7.83 -8.79
C GLY A 203 6.20 -7.65 -9.84
N TYR A 204 6.68 -6.42 -10.06
CA TYR A 204 7.71 -6.13 -11.06
C TYR A 204 8.94 -5.45 -10.47
N ARG A 205 8.77 -4.26 -9.89
CA ARG A 205 9.86 -3.50 -9.27
C ARG A 205 9.36 -2.46 -8.28
N SER A 206 10.05 -2.33 -7.14
CA SER A 206 9.98 -1.20 -6.23
C SER A 206 11.33 -0.49 -6.14
N LYS A 207 11.31 0.84 -5.95
CA LYS A 207 12.46 1.63 -5.48
C LYS A 207 12.14 2.13 -4.07
N VAL A 208 13.10 2.02 -3.16
CA VAL A 208 12.95 2.41 -1.75
C VAL A 208 14.08 3.35 -1.37
N ALA A 209 13.77 4.57 -0.94
CA ALA A 209 14.76 5.55 -0.51
C ALA A 209 14.85 5.58 1.02
N VAL A 210 16.05 5.34 1.54
CA VAL A 210 16.31 5.22 2.99
C VAL A 210 17.34 6.23 3.49
N SER A 211 17.14 6.75 4.71
CA SER A 211 18.10 7.62 5.41
C SER A 211 18.37 7.12 6.82
N CYS A 212 19.60 7.29 7.31
CA CYS A 212 19.90 7.23 8.74
C CYS A 212 20.27 8.64 9.25
N ILE A 213 19.95 8.92 10.52
CA ILE A 213 20.37 10.16 11.20
C ILE A 213 21.89 10.14 11.47
N ASP A 214 22.43 8.96 11.80
CA ASP A 214 23.87 8.75 11.98
C ASP A 214 24.53 8.47 10.62
N SER A 215 25.40 9.37 10.17
CA SER A 215 26.12 9.25 8.91
C SER A 215 27.21 8.16 8.90
N SER A 216 27.57 7.61 10.05
CA SER A 216 28.49 6.45 10.16
C SER A 216 27.81 5.11 9.84
N ILE A 217 26.47 5.06 9.87
CA ILE A 217 25.69 3.87 9.54
C ILE A 217 25.40 3.83 8.03
N ASP A 218 25.82 2.75 7.35
CA ASP A 218 25.37 2.51 5.98
C ASP A 218 23.95 1.96 5.95
N CYS A 219 22.97 2.86 5.83
CA CYS A 219 21.56 2.50 5.74
C CYS A 219 21.23 1.58 4.55
N VAL A 220 21.99 1.62 3.45
CA VAL A 220 21.73 0.77 2.29
C VAL A 220 22.25 -0.65 2.56
N GLY A 221 23.52 -0.80 2.92
CA GLY A 221 24.11 -2.08 3.31
C GLY A 221 23.43 -2.74 4.51
N ALA A 222 22.92 -1.94 5.46
CA ALA A 222 22.04 -2.41 6.53
C ALA A 222 20.78 -3.06 5.96
N CYS A 223 19.93 -2.32 5.23
CA CYS A 223 18.71 -2.87 4.66
C CYS A 223 18.96 -4.12 3.79
N VAL A 224 20.00 -4.09 2.95
CA VAL A 224 20.45 -5.23 2.11
C VAL A 224 20.83 -6.46 2.97
N GLY A 225 21.60 -6.25 4.03
CA GLY A 225 22.10 -7.31 4.91
C GLY A 225 23.17 -8.20 4.26
N MET A 226 23.67 -9.17 5.02
CA MET A 226 24.76 -10.06 4.58
C MET A 226 24.39 -10.79 3.27
N ARG A 227 25.10 -10.48 2.18
CA ARG A 227 24.86 -10.99 0.83
C ARG A 227 23.42 -10.81 0.31
N GLY A 228 22.71 -9.77 0.76
CA GLY A 228 21.34 -9.48 0.32
C GLY A 228 20.25 -10.33 0.97
N ALA A 229 20.56 -11.11 2.01
CA ALA A 229 19.65 -12.10 2.58
C ALA A 229 18.31 -11.50 3.06
N ARG A 230 18.33 -10.34 3.72
CA ARG A 230 17.13 -9.67 4.22
C ARG A 230 16.20 -9.27 3.07
N ILE A 231 16.74 -8.58 2.08
CA ILE A 231 15.94 -8.13 0.93
C ILE A 231 15.48 -9.32 0.08
N LYS A 232 16.25 -10.41 0.00
CA LYS A 232 15.77 -11.63 -0.64
C LYS A 232 14.50 -12.17 0.04
N ASN A 233 14.42 -12.18 1.37
CA ASN A 233 13.22 -12.62 2.09
C ASN A 233 11.99 -11.74 1.74
N ILE A 234 12.19 -10.43 1.60
CA ILE A 234 11.13 -9.49 1.17
C ILE A 234 10.74 -9.72 -0.31
N VAL A 235 11.70 -9.92 -1.20
CA VAL A 235 11.48 -10.22 -2.63
C VAL A 235 10.72 -11.55 -2.80
N ASP A 236 11.10 -12.58 -2.04
CA ASP A 236 10.47 -13.91 -2.06
C ASP A 236 9.02 -13.84 -1.51
N GLU A 237 8.76 -13.08 -0.43
CA GLU A 237 7.40 -12.79 0.09
C GLU A 237 6.57 -11.90 -0.87
N LEU A 238 7.18 -11.15 -1.78
CA LEU A 238 6.52 -10.36 -2.83
C LEU A 238 6.54 -11.04 -4.21
N ALA A 239 6.64 -12.37 -4.23
CA ALA A 239 6.57 -13.21 -5.44
C ALA A 239 7.59 -12.86 -6.54
N GLY A 240 8.77 -12.36 -6.16
CA GLY A 240 9.87 -12.03 -7.07
C GLY A 240 9.92 -10.57 -7.53
N GLU A 241 9.12 -9.68 -6.94
CA GLU A 241 9.22 -8.23 -7.17
C GLU A 241 10.63 -7.72 -6.84
N ARG A 242 11.34 -7.13 -7.82
CA ARG A 242 12.69 -6.60 -7.58
C ARG A 242 12.65 -5.36 -6.70
N ILE A 243 13.58 -5.24 -5.75
CA ILE A 243 13.66 -4.08 -4.85
C ILE A 243 15.03 -3.41 -5.04
N ASP A 244 15.02 -2.16 -5.55
CA ASP A 244 16.19 -1.29 -5.48
C ASP A 244 16.15 -0.51 -4.16
N ILE A 245 17.29 -0.37 -3.48
CA ILE A 245 17.41 0.44 -2.26
C ILE A 245 18.45 1.51 -2.50
N VAL A 246 18.04 2.76 -2.32
CA VAL A 246 18.84 3.94 -2.65
C VAL A 246 18.96 4.84 -1.43
N ARG A 247 20.07 5.56 -1.32
CA ARG A 247 20.29 6.51 -0.22
C ARG A 247 19.48 7.78 -0.48
N TRP A 248 18.55 8.10 0.42
CA TRP A 248 17.84 9.38 0.40
C TRP A 248 18.81 10.53 0.64
N ASN A 249 18.54 11.66 0.01
CA ASN A 249 19.18 12.94 0.25
C ASN A 249 18.14 14.03 -0.02
N ASP A 250 18.18 15.14 0.72
CA ASP A 250 17.23 16.25 0.53
C ASP A 250 17.63 17.15 -0.66
N SER A 251 18.86 17.00 -1.19
CA SER A 251 19.28 17.63 -2.44
C SER A 251 18.97 16.74 -3.65
N LEU A 252 18.19 17.27 -4.59
CA LEU A 252 17.85 16.60 -5.85
C LEU A 252 19.10 16.21 -6.67
N GLN A 253 20.14 17.03 -6.62
CA GLN A 253 21.46 16.78 -7.23
C GLN A 253 22.13 15.46 -6.75
N VAL A 254 21.71 14.93 -5.60
CA VAL A 254 22.19 13.64 -5.05
C VAL A 254 21.09 12.57 -5.13
N LEU A 255 19.84 12.94 -4.85
CA LEU A 255 18.72 12.00 -4.84
C LEU A 255 18.38 11.47 -6.24
N VAL A 256 18.41 12.32 -7.28
CA VAL A 256 18.05 11.94 -8.64
C VAL A 256 19.03 10.89 -9.22
N PRO A 257 20.37 11.09 -9.20
CA PRO A 257 21.32 10.06 -9.60
C PRO A 257 21.18 8.77 -8.79
N ASN A 258 20.99 8.87 -7.47
CA ASN A 258 20.74 7.70 -6.61
C ASN A 258 19.47 6.93 -7.05
N SER A 259 18.39 7.64 -7.39
CA SER A 259 17.12 7.03 -7.78
C SER A 259 17.17 6.31 -9.14
N LEU A 260 17.98 6.80 -10.08
CA LEU A 260 18.10 6.26 -11.44
C LEU A 260 19.03 5.03 -11.55
N GLN A 261 19.74 4.67 -10.49
CA GLN A 261 20.58 3.46 -10.44
C GLN A 261 19.83 2.22 -10.96
N PRO A 262 20.50 1.36 -11.75
CA PRO A 262 21.96 1.27 -11.93
C PRO A 262 22.57 2.11 -13.06
N ALA A 263 21.85 3.04 -13.69
CA ALA A 263 22.43 3.90 -14.73
C ALA A 263 23.37 4.96 -14.14
N GLU A 264 24.45 5.27 -14.85
CA GLU A 264 25.32 6.42 -14.56
C GLU A 264 24.72 7.71 -15.15
N VAL A 265 24.80 8.79 -14.37
CA VAL A 265 24.30 10.14 -14.72
C VAL A 265 25.49 11.08 -14.88
N GLU A 266 25.48 11.93 -15.90
CA GLU A 266 26.52 12.93 -16.14
C GLU A 266 26.18 14.29 -15.52
N ASP A 267 24.93 14.75 -15.66
CA ASP A 267 24.47 16.01 -15.05
C ASP A 267 22.95 15.97 -14.73
N VAL A 268 22.50 16.89 -13.86
CA VAL A 268 21.12 17.01 -13.36
C VAL A 268 20.69 18.48 -13.41
N ILE A 269 19.90 18.82 -14.41
CA ILE A 269 19.34 20.16 -14.62
C ILE A 269 17.96 20.22 -13.94
N LEU A 270 17.76 21.19 -13.05
CA LEU A 270 16.50 21.39 -12.33
C LEU A 270 15.67 22.47 -13.03
N CYS A 271 14.38 22.19 -13.27
CA CYS A 271 13.43 23.10 -13.92
C CYS A 271 12.27 23.41 -12.94
N PRO A 272 12.46 24.32 -11.94
CA PRO A 272 11.58 24.40 -10.78
C PRO A 272 10.15 24.84 -11.09
N MET A 273 9.97 25.66 -12.14
CA MET A 273 8.66 26.19 -12.55
C MET A 273 7.71 25.08 -13.04
N LEU A 274 8.25 23.96 -13.55
CA LEU A 274 7.47 22.81 -14.05
C LEU A 274 7.48 21.61 -13.10
N GLY A 275 8.25 21.64 -12.00
CA GLY A 275 8.51 20.46 -11.18
C GLY A 275 9.24 19.33 -11.93
N ARG A 276 9.99 19.67 -12.98
CA ARG A 276 10.74 18.72 -13.84
C ARG A 276 12.24 18.75 -13.51
N VAL A 277 12.89 17.60 -13.70
CA VAL A 277 14.34 17.45 -13.71
C VAL A 277 14.75 16.82 -15.05
N ILE A 278 15.65 17.47 -15.78
CA ILE A 278 16.34 16.86 -16.92
C ILE A 278 17.60 16.18 -16.41
N VAL A 279 17.81 14.95 -16.84
CA VAL A 279 18.97 14.14 -16.47
C VAL A 279 19.75 13.77 -17.72
N LEU A 280 20.99 14.24 -17.78
CA LEU A 280 21.88 14.00 -18.90
C LEU A 280 22.65 12.70 -18.67
N VAL A 281 22.62 11.84 -19.69
CA VAL A 281 23.24 10.52 -19.71
C VAL A 281 23.90 10.25 -21.06
N ARG A 282 24.85 9.32 -21.10
CA ARG A 282 25.45 8.85 -22.37
C ARG A 282 24.50 7.94 -23.14
N ASP A 283 24.73 7.82 -24.44
CA ASP A 283 23.98 6.93 -25.36
C ASP A 283 23.92 5.47 -24.87
N ASP A 284 24.96 4.97 -24.20
CA ASP A 284 25.00 3.61 -23.65
C ASP A 284 24.21 3.46 -22.34
N GLN A 285 24.04 4.57 -21.60
CA GLN A 285 23.31 4.62 -20.34
C GLN A 285 21.81 4.94 -20.54
N LEU A 286 21.44 5.66 -21.61
CA LEU A 286 20.05 6.05 -21.91
C LEU A 286 19.04 4.87 -21.84
N PRO A 287 19.29 3.68 -22.45
CA PRO A 287 18.36 2.56 -22.36
C PRO A 287 18.23 1.96 -20.95
N LEU A 288 19.27 2.13 -20.11
CA LEU A 288 19.31 1.64 -18.73
C LEU A 288 18.58 2.60 -17.78
N ALA A 289 18.78 3.91 -17.97
CA ALA A 289 18.17 4.98 -17.20
C ALA A 289 16.66 5.05 -17.40
N ILE A 290 16.18 4.98 -18.66
CA ILE A 290 14.76 4.82 -19.00
C ILE A 290 14.25 3.46 -18.49
N GLY A 291 14.98 2.40 -18.81
CA GLY A 291 14.64 1.02 -18.49
C GLY A 291 13.47 0.45 -19.30
N ARG A 292 13.18 -0.85 -19.13
CA ARG A 292 12.14 -1.55 -19.89
C ARG A 292 10.78 -0.86 -19.75
N LYS A 293 10.21 -0.38 -20.86
CA LYS A 293 8.95 0.38 -20.92
C LYS A 293 8.93 1.62 -19.99
N GLY A 294 10.05 2.30 -19.80
CA GLY A 294 10.16 3.47 -18.91
C GLY A 294 10.01 3.14 -17.42
N GLN A 295 10.10 1.87 -17.00
CA GLN A 295 9.91 1.48 -15.60
C GLN A 295 10.95 2.12 -14.65
N ASN A 296 12.20 2.32 -15.09
CA ASN A 296 13.24 2.83 -14.19
C ASN A 296 13.04 4.33 -13.92
N VAL A 297 12.86 5.13 -14.98
CA VAL A 297 12.56 6.56 -14.87
C VAL A 297 11.20 6.84 -14.20
N ARG A 298 10.14 6.08 -14.50
CA ARG A 298 8.82 6.25 -13.84
C ARG A 298 8.85 5.95 -12.35
N LEU A 299 9.65 4.97 -11.92
CA LEU A 299 9.85 4.68 -10.50
C LEU A 299 10.75 5.73 -9.84
N ALA A 300 11.77 6.24 -10.54
CA ALA A 300 12.62 7.33 -10.04
C ALA A 300 11.80 8.62 -9.83
N SER A 301 11.02 9.05 -10.82
CA SER A 301 10.13 10.21 -10.74
C SER A 301 9.18 10.11 -9.54
N LYS A 302 8.46 8.98 -9.40
CA LYS A 302 7.58 8.72 -8.24
C LYS A 302 8.29 8.67 -6.89
N LEU A 303 9.59 8.36 -6.86
CA LEU A 303 10.39 8.30 -5.63
C LEU A 303 10.87 9.69 -5.20
N VAL A 304 11.24 10.52 -6.19
CA VAL A 304 11.72 11.90 -6.01
C VAL A 304 10.58 12.89 -5.79
N GLY A 305 9.40 12.62 -6.38
CA GLY A 305 8.25 13.53 -6.37
C GLY A 305 8.31 14.62 -7.45
N TRP A 306 9.19 14.46 -8.44
CA TRP A 306 9.39 15.36 -9.58
C TRP A 306 9.23 14.59 -10.89
N ASP A 307 8.87 15.26 -11.97
CA ASP A 307 8.99 14.67 -13.31
C ASP A 307 10.48 14.50 -13.67
N ILE A 308 10.83 13.41 -14.36
CA ILE A 308 12.22 13.10 -14.72
C ILE A 308 12.28 12.78 -16.20
N GLU A 309 12.86 13.69 -16.97
CA GLU A 309 13.15 13.53 -18.39
C GLU A 309 14.61 13.10 -18.53
N VAL A 310 14.88 12.09 -19.36
CA VAL A 310 16.22 11.51 -19.50
C VAL A 310 16.60 11.51 -20.98
N MET A 311 17.72 12.17 -21.29
CA MET A 311 18.19 12.42 -22.65
C MET A 311 19.73 12.51 -22.71
N THR A 312 20.30 12.42 -23.90
CA THR A 312 21.70 12.75 -24.15
C THR A 312 21.91 14.27 -24.29
N GLN A 313 23.16 14.74 -24.16
CA GLN A 313 23.50 16.13 -24.48
C GLN A 313 23.08 16.50 -25.91
N THR A 314 23.32 15.61 -26.88
CA THR A 314 22.97 15.84 -28.29
C THR A 314 21.46 16.00 -28.48
N GLU A 315 20.65 15.19 -27.79
CA GLU A 315 19.19 15.31 -27.81
C GLU A 315 18.71 16.60 -27.13
N LEU A 316 19.34 17.02 -26.02
CA LEU A 316 19.06 18.32 -25.40
C LEU A 316 19.39 19.47 -26.35
N ASP A 317 20.60 19.51 -26.93
CA ASP A 317 21.03 20.56 -27.87
C ASP A 317 20.07 20.64 -29.07
N GLU A 318 19.70 19.50 -29.63
CA GLU A 318 18.69 19.40 -30.69
C GLU A 318 17.27 19.79 -30.25
N GLN A 319 16.93 19.72 -28.96
CA GLN A 319 15.63 20.10 -28.40
C GLN A 319 15.59 21.61 -28.11
N LEU A 320 16.68 22.19 -27.59
CA LEU A 320 16.86 23.63 -27.38
C LEU A 320 16.60 24.42 -28.67
N ASP A 321 17.31 24.09 -29.76
CA ASP A 321 17.18 24.77 -31.05
C ASP A 321 15.73 24.75 -31.57
N LYS A 322 15.09 23.57 -31.53
CA LYS A 322 13.71 23.37 -32.03
C LYS A 322 12.69 24.13 -31.18
N THR A 323 12.87 24.18 -29.85
CA THR A 323 11.94 24.91 -28.99
C THR A 323 12.10 26.43 -29.16
N VAL A 324 13.32 26.96 -29.34
CA VAL A 324 13.52 28.39 -29.62
C VAL A 324 12.86 28.77 -30.95
N GLU A 325 13.00 27.98 -32.02
CA GLU A 325 12.27 28.19 -33.28
C GLU A 325 10.74 28.13 -33.09
N ALA A 326 10.24 27.16 -32.31
CA ALA A 326 8.81 26.96 -32.05
C ALA A 326 8.20 28.14 -31.27
N PHE A 327 8.78 28.52 -30.12
CA PHE A 327 8.31 29.63 -29.31
C PHE A 327 8.43 30.98 -30.03
N SER A 328 9.48 31.18 -30.83
CA SER A 328 9.64 32.39 -31.66
C SER A 328 8.59 32.51 -32.78
N SER A 329 7.80 31.46 -33.05
CA SER A 329 6.65 31.52 -33.96
C SER A 329 5.36 32.05 -33.31
N ILE A 330 5.30 32.11 -31.98
CA ILE A 330 4.13 32.58 -31.21
C ILE A 330 4.04 34.11 -31.29
N PRO A 331 2.91 34.68 -31.73
CA PRO A 331 2.72 36.13 -31.76
C PRO A 331 2.84 36.76 -30.37
N GLY A 332 3.87 37.59 -30.17
CA GLY A 332 4.14 38.28 -28.89
C GLY A 332 5.35 37.75 -28.13
N VAL A 333 5.86 36.57 -28.48
CA VAL A 333 7.15 36.07 -27.98
C VAL A 333 8.29 36.65 -28.83
N SER A 334 9.34 37.16 -28.17
CA SER A 334 10.60 37.56 -28.81
C SER A 334 11.61 36.42 -28.76
N GLU A 335 12.62 36.45 -29.62
CA GLU A 335 13.77 35.52 -29.60
C GLU A 335 14.44 35.49 -28.22
N GLU A 336 14.66 36.68 -27.61
CA GLU A 336 15.19 36.83 -26.24
C GLU A 336 14.27 36.17 -25.17
N LEU A 337 12.94 36.23 -25.34
CA LEU A 337 11.99 35.58 -24.42
C LEU A 337 11.91 34.07 -24.67
N ALA A 338 12.03 33.61 -25.92
CA ALA A 338 12.09 32.19 -26.26
C ALA A 338 13.35 31.54 -25.65
N GLU A 339 14.52 32.15 -25.82
CA GLU A 339 15.77 31.75 -25.15
C GLU A 339 15.59 31.74 -23.62
N SER A 340 14.98 32.78 -23.04
CA SER A 340 14.74 32.86 -21.60
C SER A 340 13.82 31.75 -21.08
N LEU A 341 12.70 31.48 -21.74
CA LEU A 341 11.76 30.40 -21.39
C LEU A 341 12.46 29.03 -21.48
N VAL A 342 13.17 28.78 -22.58
CA VAL A 342 13.94 27.55 -22.77
C VAL A 342 15.01 27.38 -21.68
N SER A 343 15.67 28.47 -21.24
CA SER A 343 16.64 28.44 -20.14
C SER A 343 16.04 28.10 -18.76
N GLN A 344 14.74 28.34 -18.55
CA GLN A 344 14.01 27.92 -17.34
C GLN A 344 13.47 26.47 -17.44
N GLY A 345 13.64 25.83 -18.60
CA GLY A 345 13.28 24.43 -18.84
C GLY A 345 11.92 24.20 -19.50
N PHE A 346 11.38 25.20 -20.22
CA PHE A 346 10.18 25.04 -21.03
C PHE A 346 10.54 24.49 -22.41
N PHE A 347 10.03 23.30 -22.77
CA PHE A 347 10.43 22.60 -24.01
C PHE A 347 9.27 22.36 -24.99
N SER A 348 8.03 22.45 -24.52
CA SER A 348 6.82 22.21 -25.31
C SER A 348 5.79 23.33 -25.18
N TYR A 349 4.85 23.41 -26.12
CA TYR A 349 3.71 24.33 -26.01
C TYR A 349 2.85 24.06 -24.76
N TYR A 350 2.73 22.79 -24.35
CA TYR A 350 2.08 22.41 -23.08
C TYR A 350 2.79 23.00 -21.86
N ASP A 351 4.13 22.94 -21.81
CA ASP A 351 4.90 23.54 -20.73
C ASP A 351 4.62 25.06 -20.64
N LEU A 352 4.52 25.72 -21.80
CA LEU A 352 4.26 27.16 -21.88
C LEU A 352 2.80 27.54 -21.54
N SER A 353 1.81 26.69 -21.81
CA SER A 353 0.41 27.01 -21.46
C SER A 353 0.09 26.81 -19.98
N VAL A 354 0.84 25.97 -19.26
CA VAL A 354 0.71 25.81 -17.80
C VAL A 354 1.49 26.84 -16.97
N ILE A 355 2.12 27.85 -17.59
CA ILE A 355 2.89 28.89 -16.89
C ILE A 355 1.97 29.84 -16.11
N GLU A 356 2.40 30.29 -14.92
CA GLU A 356 1.68 31.36 -14.22
C GLU A 356 1.87 32.71 -14.96
N PRO A 357 0.79 33.46 -15.28
CA PRO A 357 0.90 34.72 -16.03
C PRO A 357 1.81 35.77 -15.40
N ASP A 358 1.88 35.84 -14.07
CA ASP A 358 2.78 36.75 -13.35
C ASP A 358 4.25 36.40 -13.59
N GLN A 359 4.60 35.11 -13.70
CA GLN A 359 5.97 34.66 -14.01
C GLN A 359 6.34 34.98 -15.46
N LEU A 360 5.41 34.76 -16.40
CA LEU A 360 5.60 35.14 -17.81
C LEU A 360 5.74 36.66 -17.99
N ALA A 361 5.01 37.45 -17.19
CA ALA A 361 5.11 38.90 -17.17
C ALA A 361 6.47 39.39 -16.63
N GLU A 362 7.00 38.77 -15.57
CA GLU A 362 8.34 39.09 -15.04
C GLU A 362 9.46 38.72 -16.02
N LEU A 363 9.39 37.56 -16.67
CA LEU A 363 10.39 37.12 -17.66
C LEU A 363 10.40 37.98 -18.92
N GLY A 364 9.23 38.30 -19.49
CA GLY A 364 9.12 39.02 -20.77
C GLY A 364 8.94 40.54 -20.66
N GLY A 365 8.74 41.09 -19.46
CA GLY A 365 8.35 42.49 -19.29
C GLY A 365 6.96 42.81 -19.88
N LEU A 366 6.08 41.81 -19.93
CA LEU A 366 4.80 41.83 -20.64
C LEU A 366 3.65 42.38 -19.79
N THR A 367 2.56 42.81 -20.43
CA THR A 367 1.27 43.05 -19.73
C THR A 367 0.47 41.76 -19.59
N ALA A 368 -0.44 41.70 -18.61
CA ALA A 368 -1.34 40.55 -18.40
C ALA A 368 -2.10 40.14 -19.68
N GLU A 369 -2.62 41.12 -20.43
CA GLU A 369 -3.30 40.88 -21.72
C GLU A 369 -2.40 40.20 -22.77
N GLN A 370 -1.08 40.43 -22.73
CA GLN A 370 -0.11 39.75 -23.61
C GLN A 370 0.24 38.34 -23.10
N CYS A 371 0.33 38.16 -21.78
CA CYS A 371 0.56 36.84 -21.18
C CYS A 371 -0.62 35.90 -21.46
N GLU A 372 -1.87 36.37 -21.29
CA GLU A 372 -3.08 35.65 -21.66
C GLU A 372 -3.06 35.24 -23.15
N GLN A 373 -2.70 36.16 -24.06
CA GLN A 373 -2.61 35.86 -25.50
C GLN A 373 -1.53 34.82 -25.86
N ILE A 374 -0.40 34.81 -25.16
CA ILE A 374 0.67 33.82 -25.39
C ILE A 374 0.23 32.43 -24.87
N VAL A 375 -0.41 32.37 -23.70
CA VAL A 375 -0.95 31.12 -23.13
C VAL A 375 -2.09 30.56 -24.00
N ASP A 376 -3.04 31.39 -24.42
CA ASP A 376 -4.14 31.00 -25.33
C ASP A 376 -3.62 30.37 -26.63
N VAL A 377 -2.52 30.90 -27.20
CA VAL A 377 -1.90 30.36 -28.42
C VAL A 377 -1.09 29.10 -28.12
N ALA A 378 -0.41 29.03 -26.97
CA ALA A 378 0.31 27.84 -26.55
C ALA A 378 -0.62 26.63 -26.33
N ASP A 379 -1.80 26.81 -25.71
CA ASP A 379 -2.82 25.76 -25.60
C ASP A 379 -3.29 25.28 -26.99
N GLN A 380 -3.61 26.20 -27.90
CA GLN A 380 -4.07 25.86 -29.26
C GLN A 380 -3.01 25.10 -30.07
N GLU A 381 -1.74 25.50 -29.98
CA GLU A 381 -0.64 24.81 -30.65
C GLU A 381 -0.30 23.48 -29.97
N SER A 382 -0.49 23.36 -28.65
CA SER A 382 -0.38 22.09 -27.93
C SER A 382 -1.45 21.10 -28.39
N GLU A 383 -2.74 21.48 -28.41
CA GLU A 383 -3.82 20.63 -28.95
C GLU A 383 -3.55 20.20 -30.40
N ARG A 384 -3.02 21.11 -31.23
CA ARG A 384 -2.67 20.83 -32.63
C ARG A 384 -1.55 19.80 -32.74
N VAL A 385 -0.47 19.96 -31.99
CA VAL A 385 0.68 19.03 -31.99
C VAL A 385 0.27 17.66 -31.43
N GLU A 386 -0.52 17.59 -30.35
CA GLU A 386 -1.04 16.32 -29.82
C GLU A 386 -1.92 15.59 -30.84
N ALA A 387 -2.81 16.30 -31.55
CA ALA A 387 -3.67 15.71 -32.57
C ALA A 387 -2.87 15.19 -33.78
N GLU A 388 -1.81 15.88 -34.20
CA GLU A 388 -0.90 15.45 -35.27
C GLU A 388 -0.07 14.22 -34.83
N GLU A 389 0.40 14.19 -33.58
CA GLU A 389 1.04 13.04 -32.95
C GLU A 389 0.12 11.83 -32.85
N GLU A 390 -1.11 11.98 -32.33
CA GLU A 390 -2.11 10.90 -32.27
C GLU A 390 -2.44 10.33 -33.65
N ALA A 391 -2.64 11.20 -34.65
CA ALA A 391 -2.86 10.79 -36.03
C ALA A 391 -1.67 9.98 -36.59
N MET A 392 -0.43 10.41 -36.29
CA MET A 392 0.77 9.71 -36.73
C MET A 392 0.96 8.37 -35.99
N ARG A 393 0.68 8.30 -34.69
CA ARG A 393 0.69 7.08 -33.86
C ARG A 393 -0.37 6.09 -34.36
N ALA A 394 -1.57 6.56 -34.68
CA ALA A 394 -2.65 5.75 -35.26
C ALA A 394 -2.30 5.24 -36.67
N ALA A 395 -1.69 6.07 -37.52
CA ALA A 395 -1.22 5.69 -38.85
C ALA A 395 -0.15 4.59 -38.77
N LYS A 396 0.86 4.75 -37.89
CA LYS A 396 1.90 3.72 -37.64
C LYS A 396 1.29 2.40 -37.14
N LYS A 397 0.26 2.45 -36.29
CA LYS A 397 -0.44 1.27 -35.74
C LYS A 397 -1.34 0.57 -36.76
N ASN A 398 -1.82 1.29 -37.78
CA ASN A 398 -2.69 0.74 -38.84
C ASN A 398 -1.93 0.27 -40.10
N GLN A 399 -0.60 0.39 -40.15
CA GLN A 399 0.19 -0.27 -41.19
C GLN A 399 0.20 -1.79 -40.96
N PRO A 400 -0.29 -2.61 -41.91
CA PRO A 400 -0.21 -4.06 -41.77
C PRO A 400 1.26 -4.50 -41.87
N ALA A 401 1.68 -5.41 -40.98
CA ALA A 401 3.02 -5.99 -41.00
C ALA A 401 3.19 -6.90 -42.23
N GLY A 402 3.57 -6.32 -43.37
CA GLY A 402 3.54 -6.97 -44.68
C GLY A 402 4.85 -6.82 -45.46
N SER A 403 5.32 -7.95 -45.99
CA SER A 403 6.31 -8.02 -47.06
C SER A 403 7.66 -7.33 -46.81
N VAL A 404 8.53 -7.97 -46.02
CA VAL A 404 9.98 -7.87 -46.28
C VAL A 404 10.24 -8.60 -47.61
N ALA A 405 10.16 -7.86 -48.72
CA ALA A 405 10.56 -8.37 -50.02
C ALA A 405 12.08 -8.59 -50.00
N LYS A 406 12.53 -9.84 -50.11
CA LYS A 406 13.95 -10.13 -50.32
C LYS A 406 14.40 -9.48 -51.63
N PRO A 407 15.50 -8.70 -51.66
CA PRO A 407 16.13 -8.34 -52.92
C PRO A 407 16.70 -9.61 -53.55
N GLU A 408 16.29 -9.92 -54.79
CA GLU A 408 16.82 -11.06 -55.55
C GLU A 408 18.20 -10.70 -56.12
N THR A 409 19.24 -11.37 -55.63
CA THR A 409 20.58 -11.34 -56.24
C THR A 409 20.73 -12.58 -57.13
N PRO A 410 21.04 -12.44 -58.43
CA PRO A 410 21.07 -13.59 -59.34
C PRO A 410 22.30 -14.47 -59.08
N VAL A 411 22.05 -15.72 -58.67
CA VAL A 411 23.09 -16.76 -58.52
C VAL A 411 23.26 -17.51 -59.84
N GLN A 412 24.50 -17.61 -60.32
CA GLN A 412 24.87 -18.50 -61.42
C GLN A 412 25.20 -19.90 -60.87
N GLU A 413 24.69 -20.94 -61.54
CA GLU A 413 25.12 -22.32 -61.28
C GLU A 413 26.57 -22.54 -61.71
N PRO A 414 27.29 -23.42 -61.00
CA PRO A 414 27.92 -24.55 -61.70
C PRO A 414 27.55 -25.90 -61.08
N ALA A 415 27.42 -26.94 -61.91
CA ALA A 415 26.94 -28.25 -61.49
C ALA A 415 28.04 -29.33 -61.46
N SER A 416 28.12 -30.04 -60.34
CA SER A 416 28.66 -31.41 -60.18
C SER A 416 28.22 -31.91 -58.79
N GLN A 417 27.45 -32.99 -58.62
CA GLN A 417 27.81 -34.41 -58.82
C GLN A 417 29.05 -34.81 -57.98
N VAL A 418 29.03 -35.83 -57.10
CA VAL A 418 28.00 -36.83 -56.72
C VAL A 418 28.43 -37.47 -55.34
N GLU A 419 27.72 -38.28 -54.54
CA GLU A 419 26.56 -39.18 -54.73
C GLU A 419 25.66 -39.33 -53.45
N GLU A 420 25.83 -40.38 -52.63
CA GLU A 420 25.02 -40.80 -51.45
C GLU A 420 25.95 -41.00 -50.21
N ALA A 421 25.56 -41.27 -48.95
CA ALA A 421 24.31 -41.55 -48.20
C ALA A 421 24.62 -41.44 -46.67
N ALA A 422 23.72 -41.56 -45.67
CA ALA A 422 22.28 -41.31 -45.49
C ALA A 422 21.87 -41.68 -44.02
N VAL A 423 20.60 -41.45 -43.63
CA VAL A 423 19.88 -41.98 -42.43
C VAL A 423 20.20 -41.37 -41.04
N THR A 424 19.21 -40.61 -40.54
CA THR A 424 18.78 -40.30 -39.14
C THR A 424 19.71 -40.47 -37.94
N GLU A 425 19.65 -39.49 -37.02
CA GLU A 425 19.79 -39.73 -35.57
C GLU A 425 18.82 -38.82 -34.77
N GLU A 426 18.47 -39.22 -33.54
CA GLU A 426 17.49 -38.56 -32.66
C GLU A 426 18.14 -37.69 -31.57
N VAL A 427 17.31 -37.02 -30.76
CA VAL A 427 17.73 -36.11 -29.67
C VAL A 427 18.30 -36.88 -28.47
N ALA A 428 19.45 -36.43 -27.97
CA ALA A 428 19.91 -36.68 -26.61
C ALA A 428 20.49 -35.37 -26.00
N VAL A 429 20.55 -35.31 -24.67
CA VAL A 429 21.08 -34.19 -23.88
C VAL A 429 22.13 -34.75 -22.93
N GLU A 430 23.25 -34.04 -22.73
CA GLU A 430 24.25 -34.38 -21.73
C GLU A 430 24.38 -33.26 -20.69
N GLU A 431 24.38 -33.65 -19.41
CA GLU A 431 24.86 -32.86 -18.28
C GLU A 431 26.31 -33.28 -17.99
N GLU A 432 27.24 -32.34 -17.77
CA GLU A 432 28.55 -32.67 -17.22
C GLU A 432 28.53 -32.65 -15.68
N ALA A 433 28.92 -33.76 -15.07
CA ALA A 433 29.24 -33.86 -13.65
C ALA A 433 30.57 -34.60 -13.48
N ALA A 434 31.60 -33.91 -12.99
CA ALA A 434 32.94 -34.48 -12.82
C ALA A 434 33.08 -35.17 -11.44
N SER A 435 33.58 -36.42 -11.44
CA SER A 435 33.87 -37.21 -10.24
C SER A 435 35.38 -37.27 -9.94
N VAL A 436 35.71 -37.55 -8.67
CA VAL A 436 37.08 -37.61 -8.14
C VAL A 436 37.70 -39.00 -8.36
N GLU A 437 39.02 -39.06 -8.58
CA GLU A 437 39.81 -40.31 -8.59
C GLU A 437 40.49 -40.56 -7.22
N GLU A 438 40.61 -41.83 -6.82
CA GLU A 438 41.41 -42.28 -5.67
C GLU A 438 42.75 -42.89 -6.13
N GLU A 439 43.83 -42.63 -5.38
CA GLU A 439 44.96 -43.57 -5.28
C GLU A 439 45.40 -43.74 -3.81
N ALA A 440 45.76 -44.97 -3.46
CA ALA A 440 46.50 -45.36 -2.27
C ALA A 440 47.86 -45.97 -2.74
N VAL A 441 48.90 -46.19 -1.94
CA VAL A 441 49.01 -46.98 -0.69
C VAL A 441 50.40 -46.73 -0.07
N ALA A 442 50.54 -46.69 1.26
CA ALA A 442 51.70 -47.23 2.01
C ALA A 442 51.52 -47.15 3.54
N GLU A 443 51.98 -48.17 4.27
CA GLU A 443 52.12 -48.18 5.73
C GLU A 443 53.59 -47.90 6.14
N GLU A 444 53.80 -47.33 7.34
CA GLU A 444 54.75 -47.91 8.30
C GLU A 444 54.37 -47.52 9.74
N ALA A 445 54.87 -48.22 10.76
CA ALA A 445 54.28 -48.24 12.10
C ALA A 445 55.28 -48.06 13.26
N SER A 446 54.80 -47.52 14.39
CA SER A 446 55.26 -47.89 15.74
C SER A 446 54.33 -47.34 16.84
N GLN A 447 54.35 -48.00 18.00
CA GLN A 447 53.59 -47.68 19.22
C GLN A 447 54.60 -47.36 20.37
N PRO A 448 54.20 -47.28 21.66
CA PRO A 448 53.46 -46.17 22.27
C PRO A 448 54.17 -45.68 23.56
N GLU A 449 53.58 -44.72 24.28
CA GLU A 449 53.74 -44.68 25.75
C GLU A 449 52.48 -44.08 26.42
N ALA A 450 52.22 -44.44 27.68
CA ALA A 450 50.97 -44.14 28.37
C ALA A 450 51.15 -43.99 29.89
N VAL A 451 50.33 -43.15 30.54
CA VAL A 451 49.93 -43.28 31.96
C VAL A 451 48.48 -42.77 32.13
N ALA A 452 47.76 -43.32 33.11
CA ALA A 452 46.43 -42.87 33.59
C ALA A 452 46.54 -41.55 34.43
N SER A 453 45.53 -40.97 35.07
CA SER A 453 44.18 -41.39 35.51
C SER A 453 43.22 -40.16 35.56
N GLU A 454 41.89 -40.25 35.52
CA GLU A 454 40.93 -40.48 36.64
C GLU A 454 41.26 -39.66 37.93
N GLU A 455 40.32 -38.96 38.60
CA GLU A 455 38.83 -38.96 38.50
C GLU A 455 38.14 -37.72 39.16
N GLU A 456 36.83 -37.59 38.92
CA GLU A 456 35.74 -36.94 39.71
C GLU A 456 35.70 -35.42 40.09
N VAL A 457 34.47 -35.01 40.44
CA VAL A 457 34.00 -33.69 40.93
C VAL A 457 33.61 -33.82 42.42
N PRO A 458 33.47 -32.74 43.22
CA PRO A 458 32.11 -32.23 43.51
C PRO A 458 32.05 -30.71 43.87
N ALA A 459 30.91 -30.24 44.37
CA ALA A 459 30.63 -28.82 44.68
C ALA A 459 30.19 -28.57 46.15
N ALA A 460 30.46 -27.35 46.65
CA ALA A 460 29.87 -26.66 47.83
C ALA A 460 30.19 -25.15 47.67
N VAL A 461 29.29 -24.16 47.87
CA VAL A 461 28.43 -23.80 49.02
C VAL A 461 29.22 -23.27 50.24
N VAL A 462 29.12 -21.96 50.50
CA VAL A 462 29.34 -21.31 51.82
C VAL A 462 28.47 -20.04 51.89
N ASP A 463 27.72 -19.85 52.98
CA ASP A 463 26.94 -18.64 53.30
C ASP A 463 27.74 -17.61 54.13
N SER A 464 27.23 -16.37 54.22
CA SER A 464 27.28 -15.62 55.49
C SER A 464 26.24 -14.50 55.54
N GLU A 465 25.44 -14.48 56.62
CA GLU A 465 24.49 -13.42 56.97
C GLU A 465 25.10 -12.48 58.03
N VAL A 466 24.66 -11.22 58.07
CA VAL A 466 24.66 -10.40 59.30
C VAL A 466 23.42 -9.51 59.29
N GLU A 467 22.65 -9.53 60.39
CA GLU A 467 21.44 -8.72 60.58
C GLU A 467 21.73 -7.26 60.95
N THR A 468 20.86 -6.35 60.53
CA THR A 468 20.27 -5.22 61.30
C THR A 468 19.11 -4.66 60.46
N GLY A 469 18.01 -4.15 61.00
CA GLY A 469 17.56 -4.05 62.40
C GLY A 469 16.40 -3.03 62.46
N SER A 470 15.20 -3.45 62.87
CA SER A 470 14.00 -2.60 62.87
C SER A 470 13.76 -1.97 64.25
N ASP A 471 13.37 -0.69 64.30
CA ASP A 471 12.53 -0.17 65.40
C ASP A 471 11.85 1.18 65.08
N ASP A 472 10.91 1.54 65.96
CA ASP A 472 9.79 2.49 65.90
C ASP A 472 9.85 3.90 65.25
N ALA A 473 8.72 4.20 64.60
CA ALA A 473 7.87 5.40 64.62
C ALA A 473 8.21 6.64 65.50
N THR A 474 7.90 7.84 64.97
CA THR A 474 6.84 8.79 65.46
C THR A 474 6.94 10.19 64.78
N GLY A 475 5.86 11.01 64.83
CA GLY A 475 6.01 12.49 64.92
C GLY A 475 5.53 13.43 63.79
N SER A 476 4.21 13.58 63.64
CA SER A 476 3.44 14.86 63.47
C SER A 476 3.98 16.10 62.71
N GLY A 477 3.14 16.65 61.82
CA GLY A 477 3.17 18.02 61.23
C GLY A 477 2.42 18.03 59.88
N GLU A 478 1.21 18.58 59.66
CA GLU A 478 0.62 19.91 59.97
C GLU A 478 1.43 21.07 59.36
N GLU A 479 0.89 21.95 58.48
CA GLU A 479 -0.49 22.18 57.97
C GLU A 479 -0.50 22.60 56.47
N PRO A 480 -1.65 22.53 55.76
CA PRO A 480 -1.81 23.04 54.40
C PRO A 480 -2.24 24.53 54.35
N VAL A 481 -2.07 25.19 53.19
CA VAL A 481 -2.59 26.56 52.94
C VAL A 481 -3.48 26.57 51.68
N ASN A 482 -4.56 27.35 51.77
CA ASN A 482 -5.69 27.44 50.85
C ASN A 482 -6.24 28.91 50.96
N VAL A 483 -7.07 29.49 50.08
CA VAL A 483 -7.99 29.00 49.04
C VAL A 483 -8.04 30.04 47.88
N ASP A 484 -8.85 29.77 46.84
CA ASP A 484 -9.63 30.77 46.09
C ASP A 484 -8.90 31.69 45.05
N ASN A 485 -9.54 32.21 43.99
CA ASN A 485 -10.95 32.08 43.53
C ASN A 485 -11.10 32.28 41.99
N ALA A 486 -12.35 32.35 41.55
CA ALA A 486 -12.90 33.03 40.35
C ALA A 486 -13.03 32.20 39.07
N ALA A 487 -14.24 31.70 38.86
CA ALA A 487 -14.85 31.58 37.53
C ALA A 487 -15.76 32.79 37.30
N GLU A 488 -15.88 33.26 36.06
CA GLU A 488 -16.96 34.16 35.61
C GLU A 488 -17.57 33.64 34.30
N GLU A 489 -18.88 33.80 34.15
CA GLU A 489 -19.63 33.52 32.93
C GLU A 489 -19.59 34.72 31.98
N SER A 490 -19.63 34.51 30.66
CA SER A 490 -20.37 35.42 29.76
C SER A 490 -20.78 34.73 28.46
N THR A 491 -22.08 34.74 28.16
CA THR A 491 -22.63 34.34 26.85
C THR A 491 -22.88 35.55 25.96
N GLU A 492 -22.83 35.31 24.65
CA GLU A 492 -23.50 36.05 23.55
C GLU A 492 -23.66 37.58 23.63
N LYS A 493 -23.09 38.26 22.62
CA LYS A 493 -23.94 39.14 21.79
C LYS A 493 -23.45 39.31 20.36
N GLN A 494 -24.40 39.68 19.51
CA GLN A 494 -24.26 39.84 18.06
C GLN A 494 -23.76 41.24 17.70
N GLU A 495 -22.85 41.33 16.73
CA GLU A 495 -23.05 42.05 15.45
C GLU A 495 -22.10 41.47 14.39
#